data_AF-A0A968ITJ5-F1
#
_entry.id   AF-A0A968ITJ5-F1
#
_cell.length_a   1.000
_cell.length_b   1.000
_cell.length_c   1.000
_cell.angle_alpha   90.00
_cell.angle_beta   90.00
_cell.angle_gamma   90.00
#
_symmetry.space_group_name_H-M   'P 1'
#
loop_
_entity.id
_entity.type
_entity.pdbx_description
1 polymer ?
#
loop_
_entity_poly.entity_id
_entity_poly.type
_entity_poly.pdbx_seq_one_letter_code
_entity_poly.pdbx_strand_id
1 'polypeptide(L)'
;MIDSAKVDKSTLKFKFAEKYWKARESWPLALPFDENKIKIAVHLRKGDTACIHLNNKVIDAWKLKYINSIDDAKYKQAETVDYHFLLQKIFTRYGEDKFSVVVLSDGYKRTFRRITKAMLQGKLRIYDLIELNSMERKYNEKFNIFTQHQNIFTIIGESEENLLKSIHAIICADIVISGSFGFAWRMQKFRKAGKSAFMINVNEYDEQILNSIIDYLN
;
A
#
# COMPACT_ATOMS: atom_id res chain seq x y z
N MET A 1 46.56 3.61 5.82
CA MET A 1 45.37 2.74 5.77
C MET A 1 44.41 3.21 6.83
N ILE A 2 43.27 3.80 6.46
CA ILE A 2 42.24 4.21 7.43
C ILE A 2 41.40 2.97 7.69
N ASP A 3 41.43 2.48 8.93
CA ASP A 3 40.54 1.44 9.41
C ASP A 3 39.10 1.88 9.16
N SER A 4 38.44 1.22 8.22
CA SER A 4 37.01 1.39 8.02
C SER A 4 36.32 0.80 9.24
N ALA A 5 36.12 1.62 10.27
CA ALA A 5 35.31 1.27 11.43
C ALA A 5 34.03 0.62 10.91
N LYS A 6 33.82 -0.65 11.24
CA LYS A 6 32.59 -1.38 10.93
C LYS A 6 31.46 -0.66 11.66
N VAL A 7 30.84 0.29 10.96
CA VAL A 7 29.70 1.03 11.48
C VAL A 7 28.62 0.01 11.76
N ASP A 8 28.33 -0.20 13.05
CA ASP A 8 27.30 -1.12 13.47
C ASP A 8 25.95 -0.64 12.92
N LYS A 9 25.37 -1.48 12.05
CA LYS A 9 24.09 -1.22 11.38
C LYS A 9 22.94 -1.09 12.40
N SER A 10 23.12 -1.60 13.62
CA SER A 10 22.16 -1.42 14.71
C SER A 10 22.08 0.06 15.12
N THR A 11 23.22 0.73 15.32
CA THR A 11 23.31 2.11 15.78
C THR A 11 22.77 3.11 14.76
N LEU A 12 22.91 2.82 13.45
CA LEU A 12 22.29 3.64 12.40
C LEU A 12 20.76 3.56 12.38
N LYS A 13 20.18 2.38 12.63
CA LYS A 13 18.71 2.22 12.64
C LYS A 13 18.08 3.07 13.75
N PHE A 14 18.68 3.05 14.95
CA PHE A 14 18.20 3.86 16.09
C PHE A 14 18.21 5.36 15.79
N LYS A 15 19.26 5.88 15.12
CA LYS A 15 19.36 7.30 14.76
C LYS A 15 18.29 7.75 13.75
N PHE A 16 17.80 6.87 12.87
CA PHE A 16 16.76 7.23 11.89
C PHE A 16 15.37 7.28 12.51
N ALA A 17 15.02 6.32 13.36
CA ALA A 17 13.74 6.32 14.07
C ALA A 17 13.62 7.55 14.97
N GLU A 18 14.66 7.84 15.76
CA GLU A 18 14.68 9.01 16.65
C GLU A 18 14.50 10.33 15.88
N LYS A 19 15.25 10.52 14.79
CA LYS A 19 15.10 11.70 13.93
C LYS A 19 13.70 11.84 13.35
N TYR A 20 13.10 10.73 12.90
CA TYR A 20 11.75 10.73 12.38
C TYR A 20 10.74 11.19 13.43
N TRP A 21 10.78 10.62 14.63
CA TRP A 21 9.85 10.98 15.71
C TRP A 21 10.06 12.40 16.22
N LYS A 22 11.31 12.85 16.36
CA LYS A 22 11.62 14.26 16.69
C LYS A 22 11.05 15.23 15.65
N ALA A 23 11.13 14.87 14.37
CA ALA A 23 10.52 15.68 13.31
C ALA A 23 8.98 15.67 13.39
N ARG A 24 8.35 14.59 13.86
CA ARG A 24 6.89 14.51 14.07
C ARG A 24 6.42 15.28 15.30
N GLU A 25 7.26 15.47 16.31
CA GLU A 25 6.96 16.37 17.43
C GLU A 25 6.87 17.82 16.98
N SER A 26 7.78 18.25 16.09
CA SER A 26 7.76 19.60 15.54
C SER A 26 6.66 19.78 14.50
N TRP A 27 6.49 18.79 13.61
CA TRP A 27 5.53 18.81 12.50
C TRP A 27 4.58 17.62 12.63
N PRO A 28 3.54 17.72 13.49
CA PRO A 28 2.60 16.64 13.70
C PRO A 28 1.85 16.32 12.41
N LEU A 29 1.57 15.03 12.21
CA LEU A 29 0.79 14.56 11.07
C LEU A 29 -0.44 13.85 11.61
N ALA A 30 -1.60 14.48 11.46
CA ALA A 30 -2.85 13.86 11.87
C ALA A 30 -3.14 12.65 10.99
N LEU A 31 -3.31 11.49 11.64
CA LEU A 31 -3.87 10.30 11.04
C LEU A 31 -5.24 10.03 11.64
N PRO A 32 -6.18 9.48 10.87
CA PRO A 32 -7.51 9.15 11.35
C PRO A 32 -7.53 7.78 12.04
N PHE A 33 -6.46 7.43 12.75
CA PHE A 33 -6.49 6.27 13.65
C PHE A 33 -7.20 6.65 14.94
N ASP A 34 -8.12 5.79 15.38
CA ASP A 34 -8.65 5.84 16.74
C ASP A 34 -7.62 5.22 17.68
N GLU A 35 -7.17 5.99 18.68
CA GLU A 35 -6.17 5.55 19.65
C GLU A 35 -6.65 4.43 20.58
N ASN A 36 -7.97 4.22 20.69
CA ASN A 36 -8.56 3.17 21.51
C ASN A 36 -8.83 1.87 20.74
N LYS A 37 -8.48 1.81 19.45
CA LYS A 37 -8.73 0.68 18.56
C LYS A 37 -7.44 0.09 18.03
N ILE A 38 -7.52 -1.15 17.56
CA ILE A 38 -6.42 -1.81 16.87
C ILE A 38 -6.23 -1.14 15.51
N LYS A 39 -5.02 -0.66 15.24
CA LYS A 39 -4.71 0.11 14.04
C LYS A 39 -4.28 -0.81 12.90
N ILE A 40 -5.00 -0.80 11.79
CA ILE A 40 -4.63 -1.55 10.58
C ILE A 40 -4.23 -0.57 9.48
N ALA A 41 -3.02 -0.72 8.93
CA ALA A 41 -2.64 -0.07 7.68
C ALA A 41 -2.72 -1.06 6.52
N VAL A 42 -3.50 -0.76 5.50
CA VAL A 42 -3.60 -1.56 4.28
C VAL A 42 -2.89 -0.83 3.15
N HIS A 43 -1.82 -1.41 2.62
CA HIS A 43 -0.98 -0.77 1.60
C HIS A 43 -1.17 -1.45 0.24
N LEU A 44 -1.87 -0.75 -0.67
CA LEU A 44 -2.14 -1.17 -2.03
C LEU A 44 -1.22 -0.43 -2.99
N ARG A 45 -0.30 -1.15 -3.64
CA ARG A 45 0.58 -0.59 -4.67
C ARG A 45 -0.06 -0.73 -6.05
N LYS A 46 -0.53 0.38 -6.64
CA LYS A 46 -1.22 0.38 -7.95
C LYS A 46 -0.64 1.39 -8.96
N GLY A 47 0.22 2.31 -8.53
CA GLY A 47 0.70 3.43 -9.35
C GLY A 47 1.83 3.11 -10.34
N ASP A 48 2.55 2.00 -10.13
CA ASP A 48 3.69 1.62 -10.99
C ASP A 48 3.56 0.24 -11.63
N THR A 49 2.70 -0.62 -11.09
CA THR A 49 2.71 -2.06 -11.37
C THR A 49 1.38 -2.62 -11.86
N ALA A 50 0.39 -1.75 -12.06
CA ALA A 50 -0.91 -2.17 -12.54
C ALA A 50 -0.85 -2.71 -13.97
N CYS A 51 -1.64 -3.75 -14.21
CA CYS A 51 -2.00 -4.18 -15.55
C CYS A 51 -3.32 -3.50 -15.94
N ILE A 52 -3.34 -2.86 -17.10
CA ILE A 52 -4.49 -2.09 -17.58
C ILE A 52 -5.14 -2.84 -18.75
N HIS A 53 -6.43 -3.17 -18.62
CA HIS A 53 -7.20 -3.89 -19.65
C HIS A 53 -7.84 -2.92 -20.64
N LEU A 54 -7.31 -2.84 -21.86
CA LEU A 54 -7.78 -1.93 -22.90
C LEU A 54 -8.04 -2.69 -24.20
N ASN A 55 -9.26 -2.65 -24.73
CA ASN A 55 -9.66 -3.28 -25.99
C ASN A 55 -9.20 -4.75 -26.14
N ASN A 56 -9.54 -5.60 -25.15
CA ASN A 56 -9.14 -7.02 -25.06
C ASN A 56 -7.63 -7.27 -24.99
N LYS A 57 -6.82 -6.22 -24.83
CA LYS A 57 -5.38 -6.33 -24.59
C LYS A 57 -5.06 -5.92 -23.17
N VAL A 58 -3.96 -6.46 -22.65
CA VAL A 58 -3.43 -6.07 -21.35
C VAL A 58 -2.16 -5.25 -21.57
N ILE A 59 -2.09 -4.09 -20.94
CA ILE A 59 -0.92 -3.22 -20.95
C ILE A 59 -0.20 -3.39 -19.62
N ASP A 60 1.06 -3.82 -19.69
CA ASP A 60 1.99 -3.76 -18.56
C ASP A 60 2.44 -2.30 -18.39
N ALA A 61 1.96 -1.62 -17.35
CA ALA A 61 2.31 -0.21 -17.10
C ALA A 61 3.78 -0.01 -16.73
N TRP A 62 4.44 -1.05 -16.19
CA TRP A 62 5.85 -0.99 -15.84
C TRP A 62 6.73 -1.03 -17.09
N LYS A 63 6.45 -1.97 -18.01
CA LYS A 63 7.21 -2.15 -19.26
C LYS A 63 6.69 -1.32 -20.43
N LEU A 64 5.49 -0.75 -20.32
CA LEU A 64 4.80 0.01 -21.35
C LEU A 64 4.66 -0.78 -22.66
N LYS A 65 4.19 -2.03 -22.54
CA LYS A 65 3.97 -2.94 -23.67
C LYS A 65 2.70 -3.76 -23.51
N TYR A 66 2.17 -4.25 -24.61
CA TYR A 66 1.11 -5.25 -24.59
C TYR A 66 1.64 -6.60 -24.13
N ILE A 67 0.85 -7.31 -23.33
CA ILE A 67 1.08 -8.69 -22.92
C ILE A 67 -0.14 -9.54 -23.27
N ASN A 68 0.10 -10.81 -23.59
CA ASN A 68 -0.93 -11.72 -24.10
C ASN A 68 -1.80 -12.35 -22.99
N SER A 69 -1.26 -12.45 -21.77
CA SER A 69 -2.01 -12.91 -20.59
C SER A 69 -1.38 -12.34 -19.31
N ILE A 70 -2.19 -12.31 -18.23
CA ILE A 70 -1.76 -11.90 -16.88
C ILE A 70 -1.11 -13.07 -16.12
N ASP A 71 -1.19 -14.30 -16.66
CA ASP A 71 -0.76 -15.54 -16.00
C ASP A 71 0.76 -15.67 -15.80
N ASP A 72 1.56 -14.73 -16.28
CA ASP A 72 2.94 -14.60 -15.84
C ASP A 72 2.92 -14.29 -14.33
N ALA A 73 3.37 -15.23 -13.48
CA ALA A 73 3.35 -15.13 -12.01
C ALA A 73 3.94 -13.82 -11.44
N LYS A 74 4.74 -13.10 -12.24
CA LYS A 74 5.26 -11.75 -11.93
C LYS A 74 4.17 -10.65 -11.88
N TYR A 75 2.99 -10.87 -12.45
CA TYR A 75 1.89 -9.91 -12.50
C TYR A 75 0.72 -10.25 -11.58
N LYS A 76 0.79 -11.38 -10.85
CA LYS A 76 -0.22 -11.76 -9.86
C LYS A 76 -0.09 -10.86 -8.62
N GLN A 77 -0.53 -9.62 -8.77
CA GLN A 77 -0.68 -8.68 -7.68
C GLN A 77 -2.10 -8.79 -7.15
N ALA A 78 -2.25 -8.87 -5.82
CA ALA A 78 -3.55 -8.73 -5.20
C ALA A 78 -4.31 -7.51 -5.74
N GLU A 79 -5.53 -7.76 -6.17
CA GLU A 79 -6.50 -6.76 -6.58
C GLU A 79 -7.11 -6.09 -5.37
N THR A 80 -7.68 -4.90 -5.56
CA THR A 80 -8.30 -4.11 -4.47
C THR A 80 -9.34 -4.93 -3.70
N VAL A 81 -10.06 -5.81 -4.40
CA VAL A 81 -11.06 -6.71 -3.80
C VAL A 81 -10.45 -7.75 -2.86
N ASP A 82 -9.21 -8.20 -3.09
CA ASP A 82 -8.56 -9.21 -2.24
C ASP A 82 -8.25 -8.63 -0.86
N TYR A 83 -7.81 -7.37 -0.80
CA TYR A 83 -7.59 -6.66 0.45
C TYR A 83 -8.89 -6.43 1.21
N HIS A 84 -9.95 -6.05 0.50
CA HIS A 84 -11.27 -5.85 1.09
C HIS A 84 -11.83 -7.14 1.65
N PHE A 85 -11.73 -8.24 0.91
CA PHE A 85 -12.12 -9.58 1.36
C PHE A 85 -11.39 -10.00 2.63
N LEU A 86 -10.07 -9.79 2.69
CA LEU A 86 -9.29 -10.07 3.89
C LEU A 86 -9.73 -9.21 5.09
N LEU A 87 -10.00 -7.92 4.90
CA LEU A 87 -10.56 -7.09 5.97
C LEU A 87 -11.92 -7.60 6.44
N GLN A 88 -12.81 -7.98 5.52
CA GLN A 88 -14.11 -8.54 5.88
C GLN A 88 -13.98 -9.81 6.72
N LYS A 89 -13.02 -10.68 6.40
CA LYS A 89 -12.71 -11.87 7.21
C LYS A 89 -12.26 -11.50 8.62
N ILE A 90 -11.36 -10.53 8.76
CA ILE A 90 -10.91 -10.01 10.06
C ILE A 90 -12.10 -9.44 10.84
N PHE A 91 -12.92 -8.60 10.21
CA PHE A 91 -14.08 -7.96 10.84
C PHE A 91 -15.14 -8.96 11.26
N THR A 92 -15.46 -9.94 10.40
CA THR A 92 -16.44 -10.99 10.69
C THR A 92 -16.00 -11.83 11.89
N ARG A 93 -14.69 -12.09 12.00
CA ARG A 93 -14.14 -12.93 13.06
C ARG A 93 -13.99 -12.20 14.39
N TYR A 94 -13.61 -10.93 14.38
CA TYR A 94 -13.18 -10.22 15.58
C TYR A 94 -14.09 -9.06 16.00
N GLY A 95 -14.97 -8.59 15.12
CA GLY A 95 -15.79 -7.39 15.29
C GLY A 95 -15.16 -6.18 14.61
N GLU A 96 -15.90 -5.57 13.67
CA GLU A 96 -15.45 -4.38 12.92
C GLU A 96 -15.14 -3.18 13.83
N ASP A 97 -15.91 -3.04 14.91
CA ASP A 97 -15.84 -1.93 15.86
C ASP A 97 -14.49 -1.83 16.61
N LYS A 98 -13.76 -2.94 16.71
CA LYS A 98 -12.44 -3.01 17.39
C LYS A 98 -11.29 -2.43 16.58
N PHE A 99 -11.49 -2.19 15.29
CA PHE A 99 -10.43 -1.77 14.37
C PHE A 99 -10.62 -0.34 13.91
N SER A 100 -9.49 0.34 13.73
CA SER A 100 -9.39 1.59 12.97
C SER A 100 -8.44 1.35 11.80
N VAL A 101 -8.94 1.53 10.58
CA VAL A 101 -8.25 1.09 9.37
C VAL A 101 -7.91 2.28 8.48
N VAL A 102 -6.68 2.33 8.00
CA VAL A 102 -6.25 3.29 6.99
C VAL A 102 -5.79 2.51 5.75
N VAL A 103 -6.51 2.72 4.64
CA VAL A 103 -6.18 2.17 3.32
C VAL A 103 -5.35 3.19 2.54
N LEU A 104 -4.18 2.77 2.10
CA LEU A 104 -3.16 3.60 1.48
C LEU A 104 -2.92 3.11 0.06
N SER A 105 -2.93 4.02 -0.91
CA SER A 105 -2.47 3.72 -2.27
C SER A 105 -1.90 4.95 -2.96
N ASP A 106 -0.87 4.74 -3.78
CA ASP A 106 -0.43 5.71 -4.77
C ASP A 106 -1.50 5.96 -5.86
N GLY A 107 -2.54 5.14 -5.94
CA GLY A 107 -3.60 5.25 -6.94
C GLY A 107 -3.10 4.84 -8.32
N TYR A 108 -3.77 5.27 -9.38
CA TYR A 108 -3.41 4.88 -10.76
C TYR A 108 -2.83 6.01 -11.61
N LYS A 109 -2.75 7.23 -11.07
CA LYS A 109 -2.46 8.45 -11.83
C LYS A 109 -1.15 8.37 -12.61
N ARG A 110 -0.06 7.92 -11.99
CA ARG A 110 1.24 7.75 -12.67
C ARG A 110 1.22 6.64 -13.70
N THR A 111 0.55 5.52 -13.44
CA THR A 111 0.32 4.46 -14.44
C THR A 111 -0.27 5.07 -15.72
N PHE A 112 -1.40 5.78 -15.60
CA PHE A 112 -2.09 6.37 -16.76
C PHE A 112 -1.28 7.49 -17.43
N ARG A 113 -0.57 8.33 -16.66
CA ARG A 113 0.35 9.33 -17.21
C ARG A 113 1.50 8.70 -18.01
N ARG A 114 2.07 7.59 -17.53
CA ARG A 114 3.14 6.86 -18.22
C ARG A 114 2.64 6.24 -19.53
N ILE A 115 1.45 5.65 -19.52
CA ILE A 115 0.81 5.10 -20.73
C ILE A 115 0.54 6.23 -21.73
N THR A 116 -0.08 7.33 -21.29
CA THR A 116 -0.35 8.50 -22.13
C THR A 116 0.93 9.03 -22.79
N LYS A 117 2.01 9.19 -22.00
CA LYS A 117 3.31 9.63 -22.53
C LYS A 117 3.87 8.64 -23.56
N ALA A 118 3.75 7.34 -23.33
CA ALA A 118 4.20 6.33 -24.28
C ALA A 118 3.38 6.35 -25.59
N MET A 119 2.09 6.65 -25.52
CA MET A 119 1.24 6.83 -26.70
C MET A 119 1.64 8.05 -27.51
N LEU A 120 1.82 9.21 -26.87
CA LEU A 120 2.26 10.44 -27.53
C LEU A 120 3.64 10.31 -28.17
N GLN A 121 4.48 9.41 -27.65
CA GLN A 121 5.80 9.09 -28.21
C GLN A 121 5.74 7.99 -29.29
N GLY A 122 4.57 7.48 -29.66
CA GLY A 122 4.41 6.40 -30.64
C GLY A 122 4.88 5.02 -30.17
N LYS A 123 5.25 4.86 -28.89
CA LYS A 123 5.70 3.58 -28.30
C LYS A 123 4.55 2.62 -28.04
N LEU A 124 3.36 3.16 -27.78
CA LEU A 124 2.12 2.40 -27.66
C LEU A 124 1.12 2.89 -28.70
N ARG A 125 0.70 1.99 -29.59
CA ARG A 125 -0.34 2.28 -30.60
C ARG A 125 -1.71 2.07 -29.98
N ILE A 126 -2.07 2.97 -29.07
CA ILE A 126 -3.42 3.13 -28.54
C ILE A 126 -3.99 4.38 -29.21
N TYR A 127 -5.19 4.29 -29.77
CA TYR A 127 -5.79 5.39 -30.53
C TYR A 127 -6.94 6.08 -29.80
N ASP A 128 -7.13 5.79 -28.51
CA ASP A 128 -8.23 6.36 -27.73
C ASP A 128 -7.77 6.90 -26.36
N LEU A 129 -7.42 8.20 -26.35
CA LEU A 129 -7.11 8.93 -25.12
C LEU A 129 -8.34 9.16 -24.24
N ILE A 130 -9.54 9.21 -24.84
CA ILE A 130 -10.79 9.43 -24.11
C ILE A 130 -11.12 8.18 -23.30
N GLU A 131 -11.00 7.00 -23.92
CA GLU A 131 -11.13 5.71 -23.25
C GLU A 131 -10.11 5.56 -22.12
N LEU A 132 -8.83 5.92 -22.37
CA LEU A 132 -7.79 5.86 -21.35
C LEU A 132 -8.10 6.73 -20.11
N ASN A 133 -8.58 7.96 -20.32
CA ASN A 133 -9.00 8.84 -19.23
C ASN A 133 -10.24 8.32 -18.50
N SER A 134 -11.18 7.72 -19.22
CA SER A 134 -12.36 7.06 -18.64
C SER A 134 -11.95 5.89 -17.75
N MET A 135 -10.96 5.10 -18.18
CA MET A 135 -10.41 4.01 -17.41
C MET A 135 -9.71 4.46 -16.14
N GLU A 136 -8.94 5.56 -16.17
CA GLU A 136 -8.32 6.10 -14.96
C GLU A 136 -9.36 6.34 -13.85
N ARG A 137 -10.51 6.92 -14.21
CA ARG A 137 -11.62 7.12 -13.27
C ARG A 137 -12.15 5.80 -12.73
N LYS A 138 -12.50 4.85 -13.61
CA LYS A 138 -13.01 3.52 -13.22
C LYS A 138 -12.06 2.75 -12.31
N TYR A 139 -10.75 2.84 -12.55
CA TYR A 139 -9.75 2.18 -11.72
C TYR A 139 -9.64 2.83 -10.33
N ASN A 140 -9.72 4.15 -10.24
CA ASN A 140 -9.77 4.84 -8.95
C ASN A 140 -11.10 4.57 -8.20
N GLU A 141 -12.21 4.38 -8.89
CA GLU A 141 -13.50 3.99 -8.29
C GLU A 141 -13.44 2.63 -7.57
N LYS A 142 -12.48 1.75 -7.90
CA LYS A 142 -12.28 0.48 -7.18
C LYS A 142 -12.02 0.68 -5.69
N PHE A 143 -11.49 1.83 -5.27
CA PHE A 143 -11.25 2.12 -3.85
C PHE A 143 -12.54 2.48 -3.10
N ASN A 144 -13.64 2.78 -3.79
CA ASN A 144 -14.94 3.08 -3.17
C ASN A 144 -15.52 1.88 -2.39
N ILE A 145 -15.03 0.66 -2.65
CA ILE A 145 -15.43 -0.51 -1.85
C ILE A 145 -15.13 -0.32 -0.36
N PHE A 146 -14.09 0.46 -0.02
CA PHE A 146 -13.72 0.74 1.37
C PHE A 146 -14.58 1.82 2.03
N THR A 147 -15.24 2.69 1.27
CA THR A 147 -16.07 3.78 1.83
C THR A 147 -17.38 3.27 2.40
N GLN A 148 -17.68 1.97 2.24
CA GLN A 148 -18.84 1.30 2.83
C GLN A 148 -18.70 1.10 4.35
N HIS A 149 -17.48 1.26 4.89
CA HIS A 149 -17.16 1.01 6.29
C HIS A 149 -16.85 2.31 7.01
N GLN A 150 -17.50 2.56 8.16
CA GLN A 150 -17.31 3.81 8.92
C GLN A 150 -15.95 3.89 9.62
N ASN A 151 -15.32 2.74 9.88
CA ASN A 151 -14.03 2.63 10.55
C ASN A 151 -12.83 2.61 9.58
N ILE A 152 -13.07 2.76 8.27
CA ILE A 152 -12.03 2.79 7.24
C ILE A 152 -11.85 4.21 6.69
N PHE A 153 -10.62 4.70 6.71
CA PHE A 153 -10.21 5.90 6.00
C PHE A 153 -9.32 5.57 4.80
N THR A 154 -9.43 6.34 3.72
CA THR A 154 -8.63 6.13 2.51
C THR A 154 -7.68 7.29 2.25
N ILE A 155 -6.43 6.97 1.89
CA ILE A 155 -5.39 7.91 1.45
C ILE A 155 -4.94 7.46 0.07
N ILE A 156 -5.61 7.99 -0.95
CA ILE A 156 -5.41 7.59 -2.35
C ILE A 156 -4.79 8.74 -3.13
N GLY A 157 -3.75 8.43 -3.90
CA GLY A 157 -3.17 9.33 -4.89
C GLY A 157 -1.79 9.87 -4.51
N GLU A 158 -1.19 10.53 -5.48
CA GLU A 158 0.23 10.89 -5.47
C GLU A 158 0.42 12.36 -5.08
N SER A 159 0.48 12.62 -3.79
CA SER A 159 0.93 13.90 -3.23
C SER A 159 2.01 13.65 -2.18
N GLU A 160 2.85 14.66 -1.93
CA GLU A 160 3.84 14.60 -0.85
C GLU A 160 3.17 14.37 0.51
N GLU A 161 2.05 15.05 0.75
CA GLU A 161 1.25 14.86 1.96
C GLU A 161 0.74 13.42 2.10
N ASN A 162 0.20 12.83 1.04
CA ASN A 162 -0.26 11.44 1.06
C ASN A 162 0.88 10.46 1.29
N LEU A 163 2.07 10.73 0.72
CA LEU A 163 3.26 9.92 0.97
C LEU A 163 3.65 9.97 2.45
N LEU A 164 3.73 11.17 3.04
CA LEU A 164 4.04 11.34 4.45
C LEU A 164 2.99 10.66 5.34
N LYS A 165 1.70 10.80 5.02
CA LYS A 165 0.60 10.14 5.76
C LYS A 165 0.69 8.62 5.63
N SER A 166 1.01 8.11 4.45
CA SER A 166 1.18 6.67 4.21
C SER A 166 2.34 6.09 5.01
N ILE A 167 3.48 6.79 5.02
CA ILE A 167 4.65 6.41 5.84
C ILE A 167 4.25 6.39 7.32
N HIS A 168 3.62 7.46 7.81
CA HIS A 168 3.23 7.55 9.21
C HIS A 168 2.20 6.50 9.60
N ALA A 169 1.21 6.22 8.75
CA ALA A 169 0.19 5.21 9.00
C ALA A 169 0.80 3.80 9.13
N ILE A 170 1.72 3.42 8.25
CA ILE A 170 2.40 2.11 8.34
C ILE A 170 3.26 2.01 9.61
N ILE A 171 3.91 3.11 10.01
CA ILE A 171 4.74 3.14 11.22
C ILE A 171 3.86 3.00 12.47
N CYS A 172 2.69 3.64 12.50
CA CYS A 172 1.81 3.65 13.67
C CYS A 172 0.88 2.43 13.78
N ALA A 173 0.70 1.65 12.70
CA ALA A 173 -0.28 0.55 12.67
C ALA A 173 0.18 -0.70 13.42
N ASP A 174 -0.70 -1.33 14.19
CA ASP A 174 -0.44 -2.62 14.86
C ASP A 174 -0.35 -3.78 13.87
N ILE A 175 -1.17 -3.72 12.82
CA ILE A 175 -1.24 -4.70 11.74
C ILE A 175 -0.99 -3.98 10.42
N VAL A 176 -0.18 -4.57 9.54
CA VAL A 176 0.05 -4.06 8.19
C VAL A 176 -0.28 -5.12 7.16
N ILE A 177 -1.27 -4.85 6.32
CA ILE A 177 -1.68 -5.72 5.21
C ILE A 177 -1.08 -5.15 3.92
N SER A 178 -0.34 -5.96 3.15
CA SER A 178 0.27 -5.51 1.90
C SER A 178 0.42 -6.67 0.91
N GLY A 179 0.26 -6.44 -0.39
CA GLY A 179 0.56 -7.47 -1.41
C GLY A 179 2.06 -7.59 -1.72
N SER A 180 2.87 -6.64 -1.23
CA SER A 180 4.32 -6.76 -1.27
C SER A 180 4.94 -6.05 -0.08
N PHE A 181 5.88 -6.70 0.60
CA PHE A 181 6.46 -6.13 1.82
C PHE A 181 7.50 -5.04 1.56
N GLY A 182 8.00 -4.83 0.34
CA GLY A 182 9.16 -3.97 0.08
C GLY A 182 9.14 -2.58 0.72
N PHE A 183 8.08 -1.80 0.49
CA PHE A 183 7.93 -0.46 1.09
C PHE A 183 7.53 -0.56 2.57
N ALA A 184 6.45 -1.28 2.87
CA ALA A 184 5.88 -1.38 4.21
C ALA A 184 6.87 -1.93 5.25
N TRP A 185 7.65 -2.96 4.89
CA TRP A 185 8.69 -3.55 5.72
C TRP A 185 9.82 -2.57 6.04
N ARG A 186 10.22 -1.74 5.06
CA ARG A 186 11.26 -0.73 5.29
C ARG A 186 10.79 0.31 6.30
N MET A 187 9.51 0.64 6.30
CA MET A 187 8.94 1.61 7.23
C MET A 187 8.93 1.12 8.68
N GLN A 188 8.91 -0.19 8.93
CA GLN A 188 9.01 -0.75 10.28
C GLN A 188 10.28 -0.33 11.03
N LYS A 189 11.35 0.04 10.32
CA LYS A 189 12.59 0.56 10.93
C LYS A 189 12.41 1.89 11.66
N PHE A 190 11.34 2.62 11.38
CA PHE A 190 11.05 3.91 12.00
C PHE A 190 10.08 3.81 13.17
N ARG A 191 9.60 2.61 13.54
CA ARG A 191 8.77 2.44 14.76
C ARG A 191 9.53 2.84 16.01
N LYS A 192 8.81 3.39 16.99
CA LYS A 192 9.33 3.50 18.36
C LYS A 192 9.64 2.09 18.87
N ALA A 193 10.72 1.93 19.63
CA ALA A 193 11.12 0.64 20.18
C ALA A 193 9.95 0.02 20.99
N GLY A 194 9.64 -1.27 20.77
CA GLY A 194 8.63 -1.97 21.58
C GLY A 194 7.99 -3.20 20.92
N LYS A 195 7.56 -3.12 19.65
CA LYS A 195 6.98 -4.26 18.89
C LYS A 195 6.93 -3.91 17.40
N SER A 196 7.34 -4.82 16.52
CA SER A 196 7.13 -4.68 15.07
C SER A 196 5.68 -4.96 14.74
N ALA A 197 5.09 -4.28 13.75
CA ALA A 197 3.73 -4.59 13.31
C ALA A 197 3.58 -6.06 12.91
N PHE A 198 2.38 -6.62 13.09
CA PHE A 198 2.00 -7.89 12.51
C PHE A 198 1.80 -7.72 11.00
N MET A 199 2.69 -8.31 10.20
CA MET A 199 2.72 -8.13 8.75
C MET A 199 1.94 -9.26 8.06
N ILE A 200 0.95 -8.92 7.25
CA ILE A 200 0.15 -9.88 6.48
C ILE A 200 0.40 -9.64 4.98
N ASN A 201 0.83 -10.69 4.27
CA ASN A 201 0.87 -10.68 2.82
C ASN A 201 -0.48 -11.17 2.28
N VAL A 202 -1.26 -10.30 1.63
CA VAL A 202 -2.57 -10.70 1.09
C VAL A 202 -2.43 -11.81 0.03
N ASN A 203 -1.30 -11.90 -0.67
CA ASN A 203 -1.07 -12.96 -1.66
C ASN A 203 -0.75 -14.33 -1.03
N GLU A 204 -0.40 -14.36 0.26
CA GLU A 204 -0.04 -15.57 1.01
C GLU A 204 -1.07 -15.82 2.13
N TYR A 205 -2.25 -15.20 2.03
CA TYR A 205 -3.30 -15.34 3.03
C TYR A 205 -3.77 -16.79 3.16
N ASP A 206 -3.89 -17.25 4.40
CA ASP A 206 -4.64 -18.42 4.80
C ASP A 206 -5.40 -18.18 6.12
N GLU A 207 -6.26 -19.13 6.50
CA GLU A 207 -7.05 -19.04 7.73
C GLU A 207 -6.19 -19.16 9.01
N GLN A 208 -4.97 -19.71 8.94
CA GLN A 208 -4.08 -19.80 10.10
C GLN A 208 -3.56 -18.42 10.50
N ILE A 209 -3.28 -17.55 9.51
CA ILE A 209 -2.88 -16.16 9.76
C ILE A 209 -3.92 -15.42 10.60
N LEU A 210 -5.22 -15.67 10.38
CA LEU A 210 -6.26 -15.04 11.20
C LEU A 210 -6.10 -15.43 12.67
N ASN A 211 -5.87 -16.71 12.98
CA ASN A 211 -5.71 -17.17 14.36
C ASN A 211 -4.55 -16.45 15.06
N SER A 212 -3.44 -16.23 14.34
CA SER A 212 -2.26 -15.56 14.88
C SER A 212 -2.45 -14.06 15.17
N ILE A 213 -3.49 -13.42 14.64
CA ILE A 213 -3.77 -12.00 14.94
C ILE A 213 -4.08 -11.81 16.43
N ILE A 214 -4.88 -12.68 17.04
CA ILE A 214 -5.20 -12.59 18.48
C ILE A 214 -3.96 -12.79 19.34
N ASP A 215 -3.17 -13.82 19.04
CA ASP A 215 -1.95 -14.12 19.81
C ASP A 215 -0.96 -12.96 19.77
N TYR A 216 -0.94 -12.20 18.67
CA TYR A 216 -0.13 -11.00 18.56
C TYR A 216 -0.72 -9.80 19.31
N LEU A 217 -2.04 -9.70 19.46
CA LEU A 217 -2.70 -8.56 20.11
C LEU A 217 -2.79 -8.69 21.63
N ASN A 218 -2.72 -9.92 22.16
CA ASN A 218 -2.56 -10.21 23.59
C ASN A 218 -1.08 -10.06 24.04
#